data_AF-A0A946X870-F1
#
_entry.id   AF-A0A946X870-F1
#
_cell.length_a   1.000
_cell.length_b   1.000
_cell.length_c   1.000
_cell.angle_alpha   90.00
_cell.angle_beta   90.00
_cell.angle_gamma   90.00
#
_symmetry.space_group_name_H-M   'P 1'
#
loop_
_entity.id
_entity.type
_entity.pdbx_description
1 polymer ?
#
loop_
_entity_poly.entity_id
_entity_poly.type
_entity_poly.pdbx_seq_one_letter_code
_entity_poly.pdbx_strand_id
1 'polypeptide(L)'
;LEPTFVVDGVVHYCVANMPGGVPRTSTQALSNATLPFTLALADQGTTAALQADAHLLNGLNVCGGQITDRAVAETFGLDFVDPLVALENR
;
A
#
# COMPACT_ATOMS: atom_id res chain seq x y z
N LEU A 1 -28.16 2.74 -0.95
CA LEU A 1 -27.38 3.04 -2.17
C LEU A 1 -27.79 2.01 -3.21
N GLU A 2 -28.15 2.45 -4.40
CA GLU A 2 -28.35 1.55 -5.53
C GLU A 2 -26.95 1.25 -6.10
N PRO A 3 -26.42 0.02 -5.97
CA PRO A 3 -25.02 -0.28 -6.28
C PRO A 3 -24.75 -0.41 -7.79
N THR A 4 -25.79 -0.23 -8.60
CA THR A 4 -25.78 -0.41 -10.04
C THR A 4 -26.40 0.79 -10.73
N PHE A 5 -25.92 1.11 -11.92
CA PHE A 5 -26.54 2.09 -12.82
C PHE A 5 -26.41 1.64 -14.28
N VAL A 6 -27.23 2.19 -15.18
CA VAL A 6 -27.23 1.82 -16.61
C VAL A 6 -26.58 2.91 -17.44
N VAL A 7 -25.63 2.54 -18.31
CA VAL A 7 -25.04 3.41 -19.33
C VAL A 7 -25.09 2.66 -20.66
N ASP A 8 -25.65 3.28 -21.70
CA ASP A 8 -25.82 2.70 -23.04
C ASP A 8 -26.48 1.31 -23.04
N GLY A 9 -27.43 1.09 -22.12
CA GLY A 9 -28.13 -0.19 -21.94
C GLY A 9 -27.36 -1.26 -21.16
N VAL A 10 -26.14 -0.96 -20.68
CA VAL A 10 -25.30 -1.88 -19.89
C VAL A 10 -25.39 -1.54 -18.40
N VAL A 11 -25.60 -2.57 -17.56
CA VAL A 11 -25.59 -2.43 -16.09
C VAL A 11 -24.15 -2.40 -15.59
N HIS A 12 -23.79 -1.34 -14.87
CA HIS A 12 -22.47 -1.12 -14.29
C HIS A 12 -22.53 -1.34 -12.77
N TYR A 13 -21.62 -2.15 -12.23
CA TYR A 13 -21.43 -2.34 -10.78
C TYR A 13 -19.99 -1.95 -10.43
N CYS A 14 -19.81 -0.81 -9.75
CA CYS A 14 -18.49 -0.21 -9.49
C CYS A 14 -18.29 0.09 -7.99
N VAL A 15 -18.81 -0.77 -7.11
CA VAL A 15 -18.65 -0.60 -5.66
C VAL A 15 -17.18 -0.77 -5.27
N ALA A 16 -16.57 0.30 -4.76
CA ALA A 16 -15.22 0.25 -4.20
C ALA A 16 -15.19 -0.59 -2.91
N ASN A 17 -14.01 -1.15 -2.59
CA ASN A 17 -13.81 -1.95 -1.37
C ASN A 17 -14.83 -3.11 -1.24
N MET A 18 -15.07 -3.86 -2.30
CA MET A 18 -15.90 -5.08 -2.27
C MET A 18 -15.51 -6.07 -1.16
N PRO A 19 -14.23 -6.25 -0.78
CA PRO A 19 -13.87 -7.09 0.37
C PRO A 19 -14.53 -6.65 1.69
N GLY A 20 -14.94 -5.39 1.81
CA GLY A 20 -15.71 -4.87 2.94
C GLY A 20 -17.11 -5.47 3.07
N GLY A 21 -17.69 -6.03 2.00
CA GLY A 21 -18.96 -6.77 2.06
C GLY A 21 -18.85 -8.14 2.74
N VAL A 22 -17.63 -8.66 2.90
CA VAL A 22 -17.34 -9.95 3.54
C VAL A 22 -16.24 -9.81 4.61
N PRO A 23 -16.45 -8.95 5.64
CA PRO A 23 -15.39 -8.45 6.51
C PRO A 23 -14.66 -9.55 7.30
N ARG A 24 -15.37 -10.61 7.72
CA ARG A 24 -14.76 -11.74 8.45
C ARG A 24 -13.72 -12.46 7.60
N THR A 25 -14.07 -12.75 6.35
CA THR A 25 -13.19 -13.46 5.41
C THR A 25 -12.05 -12.57 4.94
N SER A 26 -12.34 -11.33 4.56
CA SER A 26 -11.32 -10.39 4.07
C SER A 26 -10.31 -10.00 5.14
N THR A 27 -10.75 -9.80 6.39
CA THR A 27 -9.84 -9.54 7.52
C THR A 27 -8.88 -10.71 7.71
N GLN A 28 -9.37 -11.94 7.74
CA GLN A 28 -8.52 -13.11 7.92
C GLN A 28 -7.51 -13.25 6.77
N ALA A 29 -7.96 -13.06 5.52
CA ALA A 29 -7.09 -13.13 4.36
C ALA A 29 -5.99 -12.05 4.38
N LEU A 30 -6.37 -10.79 4.63
CA LEU A 30 -5.43 -9.67 4.68
C LEU A 30 -4.43 -9.83 5.82
N SER A 31 -4.92 -10.10 7.04
CA SER A 31 -4.07 -10.27 8.22
C SER A 31 -3.06 -11.39 8.03
N ASN A 32 -3.45 -12.54 7.46
CA ASN A 32 -2.53 -13.64 7.19
C ASN A 32 -1.42 -13.25 6.19
N ALA A 33 -1.75 -12.44 5.19
CA ALA A 33 -0.78 -11.96 4.21
C ALA A 33 0.17 -10.89 4.79
N THR A 34 -0.33 -10.02 5.66
CA THR A 34 0.48 -8.91 6.22
C THR A 34 1.26 -9.29 7.48
N LEU A 35 0.83 -10.33 8.21
CA LEU A 35 1.37 -10.68 9.52
C LEU A 35 2.90 -10.86 9.53
N PRO A 36 3.55 -11.54 8.57
CA PRO A 36 5.01 -11.68 8.58
C PRO A 36 5.74 -10.34 8.55
N PHE A 37 5.27 -9.38 7.75
CA PHE A 37 5.86 -8.04 7.64
C PHE A 37 5.62 -7.21 8.90
N THR A 38 4.41 -7.30 9.48
CA THR A 38 4.09 -6.63 10.74
C THR A 38 5.01 -7.10 11.87
N LEU A 39 5.27 -8.40 11.96
CA LEU A 39 6.19 -8.96 12.95
C LEU A 39 7.63 -8.49 12.69
N ALA A 40 8.11 -8.52 11.44
CA ALA A 40 9.44 -8.02 11.11
C ALA A 40 9.64 -6.55 11.50
N LEU A 41 8.65 -5.70 11.23
CA LEU A 41 8.65 -4.29 11.63
C LEU A 41 8.67 -4.11 13.15
N ALA A 42 7.90 -4.94 13.89
CA ALA A 42 7.84 -4.88 15.34
C ALA A 42 9.15 -5.35 16.00
N ASP A 43 9.76 -6.41 15.48
CA ASP A 43 10.94 -7.04 16.07
C ASP A 43 12.25 -6.29 15.73
N GLN A 44 12.36 -5.77 14.50
CA GLN A 44 13.61 -5.19 13.98
C GLN A 44 13.57 -3.66 13.93
N GLY A 45 12.39 -3.06 14.01
CA GLY A 45 12.18 -1.64 13.71
C GLY A 45 12.16 -1.35 12.21
N THR A 46 11.71 -0.14 11.85
CA THR A 46 11.39 0.22 10.46
C THR A 46 12.59 0.13 9.51
N THR A 47 13.71 0.77 9.84
CA THR A 47 14.86 0.85 8.91
C THR A 47 15.47 -0.53 8.65
N ALA A 48 15.72 -1.31 9.71
CA ALA A 48 16.32 -2.62 9.57
C ALA A 48 15.40 -3.60 8.82
N ALA A 49 14.10 -3.61 9.14
CA ALA A 49 13.14 -4.47 8.44
C ALA A 49 13.02 -4.13 6.94
N LEU A 50 13.00 -2.84 6.60
CA LEU A 50 12.93 -2.40 5.20
C LEU A 50 14.22 -2.71 4.43
N GLN A 51 15.40 -2.57 5.05
CA GLN A 51 16.67 -2.92 4.41
C GLN A 51 16.85 -4.43 4.24
N ALA A 52 16.26 -5.24 5.13
CA ALA A 52 16.36 -6.69 5.10
C ALA A 52 15.42 -7.36 4.07
N ASP A 53 14.33 -6.69 3.66
CA ASP A 53 13.34 -7.24 2.74
C ASP A 53 12.99 -6.25 1.61
N ALA A 54 13.47 -6.55 0.40
CA ALA A 54 13.21 -5.74 -0.78
C ALA A 54 11.71 -5.64 -1.14
N HIS A 55 10.89 -6.66 -0.84
CA HIS A 55 9.45 -6.59 -1.07
C HIS A 55 8.78 -5.62 -0.11
N LEU A 56 9.21 -5.60 1.15
CA LEU A 56 8.72 -4.63 2.12
C LEU A 56 9.19 -3.21 1.78
N LEU A 57 10.45 -3.06 1.34
CA LEU A 57 11.02 -1.77 0.90
C LEU A 57 10.23 -1.16 -0.26
N ASN A 58 9.82 -1.97 -1.23
CA ASN A 58 9.01 -1.54 -2.37
C ASN A 58 7.64 -0.97 -1.95
N GLY A 59 7.18 -1.25 -0.73
CA GLY A 59 5.97 -0.67 -0.16
C GLY A 59 6.16 0.74 0.44
N LEU A 60 7.40 1.22 0.60
CA LEU A 60 7.68 2.53 1.17
C LEU A 60 7.31 3.63 0.19
N ASN A 61 6.29 4.42 0.55
CA ASN A 61 5.79 5.52 -0.29
C ASN A 61 6.36 6.88 0.13
N VAL A 62 6.54 7.10 1.44
CA VAL A 62 6.99 8.38 2.01
C VAL A 62 7.95 8.12 3.17
N CYS A 63 9.09 8.81 3.18
CA CYS A 63 10.03 8.80 4.29
C CYS A 63 10.60 10.20 4.52
N GLY A 64 10.56 10.71 5.75
CA GLY A 64 11.15 12.02 6.08
C GLY A 64 10.58 13.21 5.29
N GLY A 65 9.34 13.10 4.78
CA GLY A 65 8.73 14.12 3.90
C GLY A 65 9.11 13.97 2.42
N GLN A 66 9.93 13.00 2.05
CA GLN A 66 10.31 12.68 0.68
C GLN A 66 9.42 11.58 0.11
N ILE A 67 9.11 11.66 -1.20
CA ILE A 67 8.37 10.63 -1.91
C ILE A 67 9.35 9.57 -2.42
N THR A 68 9.11 8.31 -2.05
CA THR A 68 9.96 7.16 -2.38
C THR A 68 9.29 6.17 -3.33
N ASP A 69 8.03 6.39 -3.69
CA ASP A 69 7.35 5.67 -4.76
C ASP A 69 7.44 6.47 -6.07
N ARG A 70 8.04 5.86 -7.09
CA ARG A 70 8.27 6.49 -8.40
C ARG A 70 6.96 6.82 -9.12
N ALA A 71 5.98 5.91 -9.09
CA ALA A 71 4.73 6.10 -9.82
C ALA A 71 3.91 7.24 -9.21
N VAL A 72 3.90 7.35 -7.87
CA VAL A 72 3.28 8.47 -7.15
C VAL A 72 3.98 9.78 -7.51
N ALA A 73 5.32 9.82 -7.46
CA ALA A 73 6.08 11.02 -7.79
C ALA A 73 5.80 11.50 -9.23
N GLU A 74 5.85 10.60 -10.20
CA GLU A 74 5.57 10.90 -11.62
C GLU A 74 4.12 11.34 -11.84
N THR A 75 3.15 10.71 -11.19
CA THR A 75 1.72 11.05 -11.32
C THR A 75 1.41 12.47 -10.86
N PHE A 76 2.06 12.91 -9.78
CA PHE A 76 1.79 14.21 -9.16
C PHE A 76 2.85 15.28 -9.48
N GLY A 77 3.87 14.97 -10.29
CA GLY A 77 4.96 15.89 -10.64
C GLY A 77 5.82 16.29 -9.44
N LEU A 78 6.06 15.34 -8.52
CA LEU A 78 6.85 15.53 -7.30
C LEU A 78 8.26 14.94 -7.47
N ASP A 79 9.20 15.37 -6.63
CA ASP A 79 10.55 14.83 -6.61
C ASP A 79 10.56 13.39 -6.05
N PHE A 80 11.20 12.48 -6.77
CA PHE A 80 11.46 11.12 -6.33
C PHE A 80 12.81 11.01 -5.62
N VAL A 81 12.84 10.35 -4.47
CA VAL A 81 14.07 9.97 -3.77
C VAL A 81 14.12 8.46 -3.63
N ASP A 82 15.30 7.88 -3.87
CA ASP A 82 15.49 6.44 -3.67
C ASP A 82 15.18 6.06 -2.21
N PRO A 83 14.40 4.99 -1.96
CA PRO A 83 13.97 4.63 -0.61
C PRO A 83 15.12 4.34 0.34
N LEU A 84 16.26 3.81 -0.12
CA LEU A 84 17.42 3.58 0.74
C LEU A 84 18.07 4.91 1.15
N VAL A 85 18.19 5.84 0.21
CA VAL A 85 18.71 7.19 0.49
C VAL A 85 17.79 7.94 1.46
N ALA A 86 16.48 7.82 1.30
CA ALA A 86 15.51 8.47 2.18
C ALA A 86 15.51 7.89 3.61
N LEU A 87 15.91 6.63 3.78
CA LEU A 87 16.04 5.99 5.09
C LEU A 87 17.29 6.41 5.86
N GLU A 88 18.38 6.75 5.16
CA GLU A 88 19.63 7.22 5.76
C GLU A 88 19.54 8.67 6.27
N ASN A 89 18.70 9.50 5.64
CA ASN A 89 18.57 10.93 5.92
C ASN A 89 17.45 11.26 6.95
N ARG A 90 17.04 10.28 7.77
CA ARG A 90 15.86 10.36 8.64
C ARG A 90 16.16 10.89 10.05
#